data_AF-A0A5P8WA17-F1
#
_entry.id   AF-A0A5P8WA17-F1
#
_cell.length_a   1.000
_cell.length_b   1.000
_cell.length_c   1.000
_cell.angle_alpha   90.00
_cell.angle_beta   90.00
_cell.angle_gamma   90.00
#
_symmetry.space_group_name_H-M   'P 1'
#
loop_
_entity.id
_entity.type
_entity.pdbx_description
1 polymer ?
#
loop_
_entity_poly.entity_id
_entity_poly.type
_entity_poly.pdbx_seq_one_letter_code
_entity_poly.pdbx_strand_id
1 'polypeptide(L)'
;MIEGQLASKSGMSGIALKTAFAALKGVKPGYIPYVVEQILPQCFTALDPIWSQGLQKGDPIEYLNANRSQTADALLGVTDARVKNAKRQIVRGTYEKLRGSAKKHVEEAVPDLAKVIDNYTKS
;
A
#
# COMPACT_ATOMS: atom_id res chain seq x y z
N MET A 1 -8.13 4.96 -9.07
CA MET A 1 -8.20 4.03 -7.90
C MET A 1 -8.20 4.75 -6.57
N ILE A 2 -7.16 5.53 -6.22
CA ILE A 2 -7.03 6.10 -4.86
C ILE A 2 -8.20 7.00 -4.48
N GLU A 3 -8.64 7.89 -5.36
CA GLU A 3 -9.78 8.79 -5.08
C GLU A 3 -11.12 8.04 -4.95
N GLY A 4 -11.32 6.97 -5.71
CA GLY A 4 -12.49 6.10 -5.59
C GLY A 4 -12.53 5.34 -4.26
N GLN A 5 -11.37 4.87 -3.77
CA GLN A 5 -11.27 4.25 -2.45
C GLN A 5 -11.46 5.27 -1.30
N LEU A 6 -11.07 6.53 -1.49
CA LEU A 6 -11.37 7.60 -0.52
C LEU A 6 -12.87 7.92 -0.47
N ALA A 7 -13.57 7.83 -1.60
CA ALA A 7 -15.00 8.09 -1.67
C ALA A 7 -15.82 6.98 -0.98
N SER A 8 -15.40 5.72 -1.08
CA SER A 8 -16.09 4.58 -0.48
C SER A 8 -15.94 4.47 1.04
N LYS A 9 -14.97 5.17 1.65
CA LYS A 9 -14.83 5.27 3.11
C LYS A 9 -15.71 6.41 3.65
N SER A 10 -16.92 6.09 4.13
CA SER A 10 -17.83 7.02 4.83
C SER A 10 -17.61 7.01 6.35
N GLY A 11 -17.81 8.15 7.03
CA GLY A 11 -17.62 8.31 8.48
C GLY A 11 -16.32 9.00 8.91
N MET A 12 -16.05 9.07 10.22
CA MET A 12 -14.95 9.85 10.82
C MET A 12 -13.56 9.41 10.34
N SER A 13 -13.36 8.10 10.12
CA SER A 13 -12.13 7.55 9.52
C SER A 13 -11.93 7.99 8.05
N GLY A 14 -13.02 8.22 7.31
CA GLY A 14 -13.00 8.75 5.95
C GLY A 14 -12.58 10.23 5.90
N ILE A 15 -13.02 11.04 6.87
CA ILE A 15 -12.61 12.45 7.00
C ILE A 15 -11.11 12.54 7.33
N ALA A 16 -10.60 11.69 8.23
CA ALA A 16 -9.19 11.65 8.57
C ALA A 16 -8.32 11.25 7.36
N LEU A 17 -8.71 10.21 6.61
CA LEU A 17 -7.99 9.75 5.43
C LEU A 17 -7.98 10.80 4.30
N LYS A 18 -9.11 11.47 4.06
CA LYS A 18 -9.22 12.58 3.09
C LYS A 18 -8.33 13.76 3.47
N THR A 19 -8.32 14.14 4.74
CA THR A 19 -7.46 15.23 5.26
C THR A 19 -5.99 14.90 5.07
N ALA A 20 -5.57 13.68 5.43
CA ALA A 20 -4.19 13.24 5.25
C ALA A 20 -3.78 13.21 3.77
N PHE A 21 -4.66 12.73 2.89
CA PHE A 21 -4.43 12.74 1.45
C PHE A 21 -4.30 14.16 0.88
N ALA A 22 -5.14 15.09 1.33
CA ALA A 22 -5.05 16.51 0.95
C ALA A 22 -3.73 17.14 1.42
N ALA A 23 -3.29 16.84 2.64
CA ALA A 23 -2.00 17.30 3.17
C ALA A 23 -0.82 16.82 2.31
N LEU A 24 -0.83 15.55 1.88
CA LEU A 24 0.21 15.00 0.99
C LEU A 24 0.16 15.61 -0.41
N LYS A 25 -1.03 15.87 -0.96
CA LYS A 25 -1.19 16.62 -2.24
C LYS A 25 -0.61 18.03 -2.16
N GLY A 26 -0.73 18.69 -1.00
CA GLY A 26 -0.19 20.04 -0.76
C GLY A 26 1.34 20.14 -0.70
N VAL A 27 2.07 19.01 -0.68
CA VAL A 27 3.54 19.01 -0.60
C VAL A 27 4.20 19.53 -1.89
N LYS A 28 3.71 19.05 -3.04
CA LYS A 28 3.99 19.55 -4.40
C LYS A 28 3.05 18.84 -5.39
N PRO A 29 2.77 19.44 -6.57
CA PRO A 29 2.11 18.73 -7.66
C PRO A 29 2.82 17.41 -7.98
N GLY A 30 2.04 16.34 -8.16
CA GLY A 30 2.59 15.01 -8.48
C GLY A 30 3.32 14.29 -7.33
N TYR A 31 3.26 14.79 -6.09
CA TYR A 31 3.99 14.18 -4.97
C TYR A 31 3.64 12.70 -4.75
N ILE A 32 2.35 12.36 -4.77
CA ILE A 32 1.89 10.99 -4.49
C ILE A 32 2.32 10.01 -5.59
N PRO A 33 2.05 10.26 -6.89
CA PRO A 33 2.57 9.41 -7.98
C PRO A 33 4.09 9.21 -7.89
N TYR A 34 4.84 10.29 -7.68
CA TYR A 34 6.29 10.23 -7.50
C TYR A 34 6.69 9.31 -6.35
N VAL A 35 6.05 9.39 -5.18
CA VAL A 35 6.37 8.51 -4.05
C VAL A 35 6.03 7.06 -4.36
N VAL A 36 4.88 6.80 -5.02
CA VAL A 36 4.46 5.46 -5.41
C VAL A 36 5.48 4.82 -6.34
N GLU A 37 5.92 5.52 -7.39
CA GLU A 37 6.95 5.05 -8.31
C GLU A 37 8.26 4.68 -7.59
N GLN A 38 8.64 5.45 -6.56
CA GLN A 38 9.87 5.23 -5.81
C GLN A 38 9.81 4.02 -4.85
N ILE A 39 8.63 3.67 -4.35
CA ILE A 39 8.46 2.53 -3.41
C ILE A 39 8.08 1.24 -4.13
N LEU A 40 7.51 1.33 -5.33
CA LEU A 40 6.97 0.18 -6.05
C LEU A 40 7.98 -0.97 -6.23
N PRO A 41 9.27 -0.71 -6.61
CA PRO A 41 10.25 -1.79 -6.70
C PRO A 41 10.50 -2.51 -5.37
N GLN A 42 10.55 -1.76 -4.27
CA GLN A 42 10.76 -2.33 -2.92
C GLN A 42 9.54 -3.12 -2.46
N CYS A 43 8.33 -2.68 -2.82
CA CYS A 43 7.10 -3.44 -2.59
C CYS A 43 7.16 -4.80 -3.30
N PHE A 44 7.60 -4.84 -4.56
CA PHE A 44 7.77 -6.11 -5.27
C PHE A 44 8.83 -7.01 -4.63
N THR A 45 9.98 -6.45 -4.24
CA THR A 45 10.99 -7.21 -3.48
C THR A 45 10.42 -7.79 -2.18
N ALA A 46 9.60 -7.02 -1.46
CA ALA A 46 8.98 -7.48 -0.21
C ALA A 46 7.92 -8.58 -0.44
N LEU A 47 7.21 -8.54 -1.57
CA LEU A 47 6.19 -9.52 -1.93
C LEU A 47 6.73 -10.79 -2.57
N ASP A 48 7.90 -10.71 -3.21
CA ASP A 48 8.50 -11.80 -3.99
C ASP A 48 8.55 -13.16 -3.25
N PRO A 49 8.94 -13.24 -1.95
CA PRO A 49 8.94 -14.50 -1.23
C PRO A 49 7.54 -15.10 -1.01
N ILE A 50 6.51 -14.25 -0.86
CA ILE A 50 5.12 -14.68 -0.67
C ILE A 50 4.54 -15.15 -2.00
N TRP A 51 4.79 -14.39 -3.07
CA TRP A 51 4.39 -14.73 -4.42
C TRP A 51 5.02 -16.05 -4.89
N SER A 52 6.33 -16.21 -4.68
CA SER A 52 7.09 -17.42 -5.03
C SER A 52 6.57 -18.67 -4.31
N GLN A 53 6.15 -18.56 -3.05
CA GLN A 53 5.51 -19.67 -2.34
C GLN A 53 4.15 -20.02 -2.95
N GLY A 54 3.38 -19.01 -3.34
CA GLY A 54 2.12 -19.19 -4.06
C GLY A 54 2.29 -19.90 -5.41
N LEU A 55 3.32 -19.54 -6.17
CA LEU A 55 3.69 -20.23 -7.42
C LEU A 55 4.02 -21.71 -7.17
N GLN A 56 4.81 -22.02 -6.13
CA GLN A 56 5.12 -23.40 -5.74
C GLN A 56 3.88 -24.20 -5.30
N LYS A 57 2.87 -23.53 -4.76
CA LYS A 57 1.58 -24.11 -4.37
C LYS A 57 0.59 -24.20 -5.54
N GLY A 58 0.92 -23.64 -6.71
CA GLY A 58 0.12 -23.69 -7.93
C GLY A 58 -0.92 -22.59 -8.09
N ASP A 59 -1.16 -21.77 -7.06
CA ASP A 59 -2.07 -20.63 -7.13
C ASP A 59 -1.51 -19.44 -6.33
N PRO A 60 -0.77 -18.52 -6.98
CA PRO A 60 -0.20 -17.37 -6.30
C PRO A 60 -1.25 -16.33 -5.89
N ILE A 61 -2.39 -16.24 -6.59
CA ILE A 61 -3.45 -15.30 -6.23
C ILE A 61 -4.09 -15.74 -4.91
N GLU A 62 -4.53 -17.00 -4.84
CA GLU A 62 -5.17 -17.54 -3.64
C GLU A 62 -4.19 -17.54 -2.46
N TYR A 63 -2.92 -17.86 -2.71
CA TYR A 63 -1.91 -17.82 -1.67
C TYR A 63 -1.69 -16.41 -1.10
N LEU A 64 -1.61 -15.38 -1.95
CA LEU A 64 -1.46 -14.00 -1.48
C LEU A 64 -2.68 -13.54 -0.65
N ASN A 65 -3.88 -13.97 -1.05
CA ASN A 65 -5.14 -13.69 -0.36
C ASN A 65 -5.25 -14.40 0.99
N ALA A 66 -4.92 -15.68 1.04
CA ALA A 66 -4.88 -16.47 2.27
C ALA A 66 -3.88 -15.88 3.27
N ASN A 67 -2.80 -15.28 2.78
CA ASN A 67 -1.76 -14.64 3.59
C ASN A 67 -1.89 -13.11 3.65
N ARG A 68 -3.09 -12.54 3.45
CA ARG A 68 -3.31 -11.08 3.36
C ARG A 68 -2.70 -10.23 4.48
N SER A 69 -2.67 -10.74 5.72
CA SER A 69 -2.08 -10.03 6.86
C SER A 69 -0.56 -9.92 6.71
N GLN A 70 0.11 -11.01 6.33
CA GLN A 70 1.55 -11.03 6.03
C GLN A 70 1.86 -10.18 4.80
N THR A 71 1.04 -10.27 3.75
CA THR A 71 1.16 -9.43 2.55
C THR A 71 1.07 -7.94 2.91
N ALA A 72 0.11 -7.56 3.76
CA ALA A 72 -0.04 -6.18 4.21
C ALA A 72 1.13 -5.70 5.06
N ASP A 73 1.64 -6.53 5.97
CA ASP A 73 2.81 -6.21 6.79
C ASP A 73 4.07 -6.05 5.94
N ALA A 74 4.27 -6.88 4.91
CA ALA A 74 5.38 -6.76 3.98
C ALA A 74 5.35 -5.42 3.23
N LEU A 75 4.19 -5.02 2.71
CA LEU A 75 4.01 -3.74 2.01
C LEU A 75 4.18 -2.54 2.94
N LEU A 76 3.59 -2.59 4.13
CA LEU A 76 3.69 -1.52 5.11
C LEU A 76 5.10 -1.39 5.68
N GLY A 77 5.86 -2.48 5.76
CA GLY A 77 7.26 -2.48 6.13
C GLY A 77 8.12 -1.60 5.22
N VAL A 78 7.82 -1.56 3.92
CA VAL A 78 8.50 -0.68 2.95
C VAL A 78 8.25 0.79 3.29
N THR A 79 6.99 1.17 3.54
CA THR A 79 6.66 2.55 3.90
C THR A 79 7.14 2.93 5.31
N ASP A 80 7.16 1.98 6.23
CA ASP A 80 7.71 2.13 7.59
C ASP A 80 9.22 2.41 7.53
N ALA A 81 9.96 1.71 6.67
CA ALA A 81 11.38 1.96 6.47
C ALA A 81 11.64 3.32 5.80
N ARG A 82 10.81 3.68 4.81
CA ARG A 82 10.95 4.95 4.09
C ARG A 82 10.69 6.17 4.97
N VAL A 83 9.65 6.13 5.80
CA VAL A 83 9.28 7.29 6.63
C VAL A 83 10.36 7.64 7.65
N LYS A 84 11.12 6.66 8.14
CA LYS A 84 12.26 6.88 9.05
C LYS A 84 13.32 7.82 8.47
N ASN A 85 13.46 7.83 7.14
CA ASN A 85 14.39 8.67 6.41
C ASN A 85 13.74 9.95 5.83
N ALA A 86 12.45 10.18 6.08
CA ALA A 86 11.73 11.32 5.52
C ALA A 86 12.13 12.63 6.20
N LYS A 87 12.77 13.53 5.44
CA LYS A 87 13.21 14.84 5.95
C LYS A 87 12.04 15.76 6.32
N ARG A 88 10.92 15.69 5.59
CA ARG A 88 9.76 16.59 5.76
C ARG A 88 8.87 16.13 6.92
N GLN A 89 8.71 16.99 7.94
CA GLN A 89 7.86 16.71 9.11
C GLN A 89 6.40 16.42 8.74
N ILE A 90 5.83 17.18 7.79
CA ILE A 90 4.46 16.96 7.29
C ILE A 90 4.27 15.53 6.77
N VAL A 91 5.29 14.95 6.12
CA VAL A 91 5.24 13.58 5.60
C VAL A 91 5.27 12.56 6.73
N ARG A 92 6.19 12.72 7.69
CA ARG A 92 6.28 11.85 8.88
C ARG A 92 5.00 11.86 9.71
N GLY A 93 4.54 13.06 10.10
CA GLY A 93 3.36 13.19 10.94
C GLY A 93 2.06 12.74 10.24
N THR A 94 1.95 12.92 8.92
CA THR A 94 0.79 12.39 8.18
C THR A 94 0.83 10.87 8.10
N TYR A 95 2.00 10.28 7.89
CA TYR A 95 2.17 8.83 7.88
C TYR A 95 1.84 8.20 9.23
N GLU A 96 2.41 8.72 10.33
CA GLU A 96 2.18 8.19 11.69
C GLU A 96 0.70 8.15 12.04
N LYS A 97 -0.05 9.20 11.68
CA LYS A 97 -1.51 9.27 11.89
C LYS A 97 -2.29 8.21 11.10
N LEU A 98 -1.86 7.92 9.86
CA LEU A 98 -2.53 6.95 8.99
C LEU A 98 -2.12 5.50 9.26
N ARG A 99 -0.90 5.28 9.76
CA ARG A 99 -0.30 3.95 9.87
C ARG A 99 -1.11 2.99 10.73
N GLY A 100 -1.79 3.51 11.76
CA GLY A 100 -2.63 2.71 12.66
C GLY A 100 -3.82 2.04 11.97
N SER A 101 -4.43 2.68 10.96
CA SER A 101 -5.55 2.11 10.20
C SER A 101 -5.14 1.51 8.85
N ALA A 102 -3.92 1.80 8.39
CA ALA A 102 -3.45 1.41 7.07
C ALA A 102 -3.49 -0.10 6.82
N LYS A 103 -3.14 -0.93 7.82
CA LYS A 103 -3.11 -2.40 7.67
C LYS A 103 -4.42 -2.97 7.17
N LYS A 104 -5.53 -2.60 7.81
CA LYS A 104 -6.86 -3.05 7.39
C LYS A 104 -7.17 -2.68 5.94
N HIS A 105 -6.80 -1.47 5.52
CA HIS A 105 -7.03 -1.01 4.15
C HIS A 105 -6.17 -1.73 3.13
N VAL A 106 -4.91 -2.04 3.49
CA VAL A 106 -4.03 -2.83 2.61
C VAL A 106 -4.55 -4.26 2.49
N GLU A 107 -4.95 -4.90 3.60
CA GLU A 107 -5.55 -6.24 3.59
C GLU A 107 -6.79 -6.32 2.68
N GLU A 108 -7.68 -5.32 2.75
CA GLU A 108 -8.87 -5.21 1.89
C GLU A 108 -8.51 -5.08 0.40
N ALA A 109 -7.33 -4.55 0.07
CA ALA A 109 -6.87 -4.34 -1.30
C ALA A 109 -6.02 -5.50 -1.87
N VAL A 110 -5.58 -6.45 -1.03
CA VAL A 110 -4.74 -7.59 -1.44
C VAL A 110 -5.35 -8.38 -2.61
N PRO A 111 -6.66 -8.71 -2.63
CA PRO A 111 -7.24 -9.49 -3.73
C PRO A 111 -7.14 -8.82 -5.09
N ASP A 112 -7.31 -7.50 -5.16
CA ASP A 112 -7.19 -6.77 -6.42
C ASP A 112 -5.72 -6.61 -6.82
N LEU A 113 -4.82 -6.39 -5.85
CA LEU A 113 -3.39 -6.35 -6.10
C LEU A 113 -2.86 -7.68 -6.65
N ALA A 114 -3.29 -8.81 -6.08
CA ALA A 114 -2.87 -10.14 -6.51
C ALA A 114 -3.21 -10.40 -7.98
N LYS A 115 -4.41 -10.02 -8.42
CA LYS A 115 -4.84 -10.10 -9.84
C LYS A 115 -3.98 -9.22 -10.74
N VAL A 116 -3.63 -8.01 -10.29
CA VAL A 116 -2.76 -7.12 -11.06
C VAL A 116 -1.37 -7.75 -11.24
N ILE A 117 -0.76 -8.25 -10.17
CA ILE A 117 0.56 -8.91 -10.23
C ILE A 117 0.50 -10.10 -11.20
N ASP A 118 -0.52 -10.96 -11.06
CA ASP A 118 -0.70 -12.13 -11.91
C ASP A 118 -0.70 -11.77 -13.41
N ASN A 119 -1.47 -10.74 -13.78
CA ASN A 119 -1.56 -10.26 -15.16
C ASN A 119 -0.21 -9.82 -15.75
N TYR A 120 0.67 -9.20 -14.94
CA TYR A 120 1.99 -8.78 -15.39
C TYR A 120 3.05 -9.89 -15.34
N THR A 121 2.83 -10.96 -14.57
CA THR A 121 3.76 -12.10 -14.50
C THR A 121 3.48 -13.20 -15.53
N LYS A 122 2.29 -13.20 -16.15
CA LYS A 122 1.91 -14.14 -17.22
C LYS A 122 2.29 -13.66 -18.63
N SER A 123 2.96 -12.50 -18.73
CA SER A 123 3.38 -11.88 -19.99
C SER A 123 4.82 -12.27 -20.36
#